data_AF-A0A654T9I3-F1
#
_entry.id   AF-A0A654T9I3-F1
#
_cell.length_a   1.000
_cell.length_b   1.000
_cell.length_c   1.000
_cell.angle_alpha   90.00
_cell.angle_beta   90.00
_cell.angle_gamma   90.00
#
_symmetry.space_group_name_H-M   'P 1'
#
loop_
_entity.id
_entity.type
_entity.pdbx_description
1 polymer ?
#
loop_
_entity_poly.entity_id
_entity_poly.type
_entity_poly.pdbx_seq_one_letter_code
_entity_poly.pdbx_strand_id
1 'polypeptide(L)' 'MRGIFPTAVIIDADGAVDVPESRIAELARAIIESRSGADTFGSDGGEK' A
#
# COMPACT_ATOMS: atom_id res chain seq x y z
N MET A 1 11.14 4.63 -12.25
CA MET A 1 9.76 4.65 -11.67
C MET A 1 9.49 6.04 -11.09
N ARG A 2 8.23 6.52 -11.09
CA ARG A 2 7.89 7.93 -10.73
C ARG A 2 7.66 8.21 -9.24
N GLY A 3 7.63 7.19 -8.37
CA GLY A 3 7.46 7.36 -6.92
C GLY A 3 6.08 7.87 -6.50
N ILE A 4 5.03 7.55 -7.26
CA ILE A 4 3.66 8.02 -7.02
C ILE A 4 2.92 6.97 -6.19
N PHE A 5 2.31 7.40 -5.09
CA PHE A 5 1.52 6.57 -4.18
C PHE A 5 0.08 7.10 -4.07
N PRO A 6 -0.89 6.29 -3.57
CA PRO A 6 -2.21 6.79 -3.24
C PRO A 6 -2.15 7.93 -2.22
N THR A 7 -3.18 8.78 -2.18
CA THR A 7 -3.37 9.74 -1.09
C THR A 7 -4.31 9.16 -0.03
N ALA A 8 -4.19 9.61 1.22
CA ALA A 8 -5.03 9.14 2.32
C ALA A 8 -5.23 10.24 3.36
N VAL A 9 -6.32 10.12 4.12
CA VAL A 9 -6.69 11.00 5.24
C VAL A 9 -6.96 10.12 6.47
N ILE A 10 -6.47 10.54 7.64
CA ILE A 10 -6.84 9.94 8.93
C ILE A 10 -7.82 10.87 9.62
N ILE A 11 -8.88 10.31 10.21
CA ILE A 11 -9.87 11.05 10.98
C ILE A 11 -9.91 10.45 12.39
N ASP A 12 -9.64 11.27 13.39
CA ASP A 12 -9.73 10.92 14.80
C ASP A 12 -10.51 11.99 15.60
N ALA A 13 -10.40 11.97 16.94
CA ALA A 13 -11.11 12.90 17.81
C ALA A 13 -10.65 14.36 17.67
N ASP A 14 -9.42 14.58 17.19
CA ASP A 14 -8.83 15.90 16.97
C ASP A 14 -9.15 16.44 15.55
N GLY A 15 -9.62 15.57 14.66
CA GLY A 15 -10.16 15.96 13.34
C GLY A 15 -9.55 15.14 12.20
N ALA A 16 -9.59 15.71 11.00
CA ALA A 16 -9.07 15.08 9.79
C ALA A 16 -7.69 15.64 9.43
N VAL A 17 -6.74 14.76 9.13
CA VAL A 17 -5.38 15.12 8.71
C VAL A 17 -4.95 14.31 7.49
N ASP A 18 -4.29 14.97 6.54
CA ASP A 18 -3.67 14.30 5.40
C ASP A 18 -2.51 13.43 5.87
N VAL A 19 -2.45 12.20 5.35
CA VAL A 19 -1.34 11.31 5.63
C VAL A 19 -0.12 11.75 4.80
N PRO A 20 1.05 11.96 5.43
CA PRO A 20 2.25 12.35 4.70
C PRO A 20 2.65 11.31 3.65
N GLU A 21 3.05 11.77 2.46
CA GLU A 21 3.46 10.89 1.35
C GLU A 21 4.58 9.92 1.77
N SER A 22 5.54 10.37 2.59
CA SER A 22 6.62 9.52 3.11
C SER A 22 6.11 8.32 3.91
N ARG A 23 5.05 8.50 4.70
CA ARG A 23 4.42 7.42 5.47
C ARG A 23 3.70 6.43 4.55
N ILE A 24 3.06 6.92 3.50
CA ILE A 24 2.40 6.08 2.50
C ILE A 24 3.45 5.29 1.70
N ALA A 25 4.56 5.93 1.33
CA ALA A 25 5.66 5.29 0.61
C ALA A 25 6.32 4.17 1.42
N GLU A 26 6.53 4.38 2.72
CA GLU A 26 7.02 3.37 3.66
C GLU A 26 6.07 2.16 3.71
N LEU A 27 4.77 2.41 3.91
CA LEU A 27 3.76 1.36 3.99
C LEU A 27 3.66 0.58 2.66
N ALA A 28 3.71 1.27 1.52
CA ALA A 28 3.68 0.64 0.21
C ALA A 28 4.85 -0.33 0.01
N ARG A 29 6.07 0.08 0.41
CA ARG A 29 7.25 -0.78 0.33
C ARG A 29 7.13 -2.00 1.24
N ALA A 30 6.67 -1.81 2.48
CA ALA A 30 6.46 -2.91 3.42
C ALA A 30 5.43 -3.93 2.89
N ILE A 31 4.35 -3.47 2.26
CA ILE A 31 3.35 -4.34 1.62
C ILE A 31 3.95 -5.09 0.43
N ILE A 32 4.72 -4.41 -0.43
CA ILE A 32 5.40 -5.05 -1.57
C ILE A 32 6.34 -6.13 -1.07
N GLU A 33 7.20 -5.83 -0.10
CA GLU A 33 8.14 -6.78 0.48
C GLU A 33 7.42 -7.99 1.08
N SER A 34 6.37 -7.76 1.88
CA SER A 34 5.56 -8.82 2.48
C SER A 34 4.89 -9.71 1.43
N ARG A 35 4.35 -9.14 0.35
CA ARG A 35 3.66 -9.88 -0.72
C ARG A 35 4.61 -10.53 -1.73
N SER A 36 5.83 -10.03 -1.87
CA SER A 36 6.86 -10.65 -2.70
C SER A 36 7.52 -11.83 -1.99
N GLY A 37 7.59 -11.81 -0.65
CA GLY A 37 8.08 -12.95 0.15
C GLY A 37 7.03 -14.03 0.42
N ALA A 38 5.74 -13.67 0.41
CA ALA A 38 4.66 -14.64 0.40
C ALA A 38 4.43 -15.11 -1.03
N ASP A 39 4.79 -16.36 -1.35
CA ASP A 39 4.47 -17.07 -2.59
C ASP A 39 2.93 -17.29 -2.71
N THR A 40 2.17 -16.19 -2.65
CA THR A 40 0.72 -16.10 -2.63
C THR A 40 0.19 -15.47 -3.91
N PHE A 41 1.00 -15.46 -4.97
CA PHE A 41 0.44 -15.61 -6.31
C PHE A 41 -0.11 -17.03 -6.41
N GLY A 42 -1.26 -17.25 -5.77
CA GLY A 42 -2.10 -18.39 -6.06
C GLY A 42 -2.38 -18.38 -7.55
N SER A 43 -1.83 -19.37 -8.24
CA SER A 43 -2.26 -19.77 -9.57
C SER A 43 -3.72 -20.19 -9.48
N ASP A 44 -4.66 -19.24 -9.56
CA ASP A 44 -6.03 -19.51 -9.95
C ASP A 44 -6.65 -18.26 -10.59
N GLY A 45 -6.93 -18.34 -11.89
CA GLY A 45 -7.58 -17.27 -12.64
C GLY A 45 -7.05 -17.05 -14.05
N GLY A 46 -6.95 -18.12 -14.85
CA GLY A 46 -6.58 -17.97 -16.26
C GLY A 46 -6.48 -19.23 -17.12
N GLU A 47 -7.09 -20.36 -16.72
CA GLU A 47 -7.43 -21.39 -17.70
C GLU A 47 -8.73 -20.98 -18.41
N LYS A 48 -8.58 -20.41 -19.61
CA LYS A 48 -9.32 -20.74 -20.84
C LYS A 48 -8.85 -19.87 -22.00
#